data_AF-A0A2A2QAR6-F1
#
_entry.id   AF-A0A2A2QAR6-F1
#
_cell.length_a   1.000
_cell.length_b   1.000
_cell.length_c   1.000
_cell.angle_alpha   90.00
_cell.angle_beta   90.00
_cell.angle_gamma   90.00
#
_symmetry.space_group_name_H-M   'P 1'
#
loop_
_entity.id
_entity.type
_entity.pdbx_description
1 polymer ?
#
loop_
_entity_poly.entity_id
_entity_poly.type
_entity_poly.pdbx_seq_one_letter_code
_entity_poly.pdbx_strand_id
1 'polypeptide(L)'
;MADTDDPPRKHYQLKPREFERMNAAPVAADASGPAAASPPGQPDSGPIDVRDLARLAATGQPLLSPRREPTAGRTDVHGVLRENLARANAAGLNDVVLPPPPSSRRKRDYWFLLCAGNGSLAGLVFLLGLNPMTVIFGLAGLVVFTVGLTWIMWFVMDHY
;
A
#
# COMPACT_ATOMS: atom_id res chain seq x y z
N MET A 1 -22.31 34.36 -12.83
CA MET A 1 -21.55 33.10 -12.93
C MET A 1 -20.17 33.40 -12.35
N ALA A 2 -19.79 32.74 -11.25
CA ALA A 2 -18.49 32.95 -10.65
C ALA A 2 -17.47 32.08 -11.41
N ASP A 3 -16.48 32.72 -12.03
CA ASP A 3 -15.31 32.03 -12.57
C ASP A 3 -14.66 31.26 -11.42
N THR A 4 -14.53 29.95 -11.61
CA THR A 4 -13.86 29.09 -10.65
C THR A 4 -12.37 29.21 -10.90
N ASP A 5 -11.65 29.84 -9.97
CA ASP A 5 -10.20 30.06 -10.04
C ASP A 5 -9.45 28.76 -10.37
N ASP A 6 -8.60 28.84 -11.39
CA ASP A 6 -7.76 27.75 -11.89
C ASP A 6 -6.80 27.28 -10.77
N PRO A 7 -6.71 25.97 -10.45
CA PRO A 7 -5.91 25.52 -9.31
C PRO A 7 -4.41 25.86 -9.48
N PRO A 8 -3.71 26.15 -8.37
CA PRO A 8 -2.32 26.59 -8.42
C PRO A 8 -1.39 25.53 -9.04
N ARG A 9 -0.50 25.97 -9.94
CA ARG A 9 0.45 25.10 -10.66
C ARG A 9 1.36 24.36 -9.68
N LYS A 10 1.35 23.03 -9.74
CA LYS A 10 2.22 22.17 -8.93
C LYS A 10 3.63 22.11 -9.54
N HIS A 11 4.63 22.56 -8.78
CA HIS A 11 6.04 22.41 -9.13
C HIS A 11 6.58 21.10 -8.55
N TYR A 12 6.89 20.13 -9.41
CA TYR A 12 7.53 18.89 -9.02
C TYR A 12 9.05 19.06 -9.10
N GLN A 13 9.76 18.79 -7.99
CA GLN A 13 11.21 18.70 -7.98
C GLN A 13 11.65 17.24 -8.03
N LEU A 14 12.75 16.97 -8.75
CA LEU A 14 13.37 15.65 -8.79
C LEU A 14 13.90 15.30 -7.40
N LYS A 15 13.68 14.06 -6.98
CA LYS A 15 14.15 13.55 -5.70
C LYS A 15 15.69 13.70 -5.63
N PRO A 16 16.25 14.19 -4.50
CA PRO A 16 17.69 14.34 -4.34
C PRO A 16 18.41 13.00 -4.52
N ARG A 17 19.57 13.05 -5.20
CA ARG A 17 20.31 11.89 -5.69
C ARG A 17 21.15 11.19 -4.61
N GLU A 18 21.23 11.75 -3.42
CA GLU A 18 22.09 11.26 -2.34
C GLU A 18 21.22 10.73 -1.20
N PHE A 19 21.48 9.47 -0.82
CA PHE A 19 20.82 8.81 0.28
C PHE A 19 21.61 9.01 1.57
N GLU A 20 20.93 9.42 2.63
CA GLU A 20 21.48 9.53 3.97
C GLU A 20 21.90 8.13 4.47
N ARG A 21 23.19 7.95 4.76
CA ARG A 21 23.72 6.69 5.30
C ARG A 21 23.60 6.72 6.83
N MET A 22 22.57 6.05 7.35
CA MET A 22 22.31 5.97 8.80
C MET A 22 23.30 5.07 9.57
N ASN A 23 24.15 4.31 8.88
CA ASN A 23 25.15 3.45 9.52
C ASN A 23 26.56 4.00 9.27
N ALA A 24 27.17 4.58 10.30
CA ALA A 24 28.59 4.85 10.31
C ALA A 24 29.37 3.52 10.32
N ALA A 25 30.39 3.41 9.47
CA ALA A 25 31.34 2.31 9.56
C ALA A 25 32.09 2.40 10.91
N PRO A 26 32.37 1.28 11.60
CA PRO A 26 33.14 1.33 12.82
C PRO A 26 34.54 1.88 12.50
N VAL A 27 34.87 3.03 13.11
CA VAL A 27 36.20 3.61 13.09
C VAL A 27 37.14 2.58 13.71
N ALA A 28 38.17 2.17 12.97
CA ALA A 28 39.24 1.35 13.52
C ALA A 28 39.84 2.08 14.72
N ALA A 29 39.60 1.55 15.92
CA ALA A 29 40.09 2.15 17.15
C ALA A 29 41.61 2.05 17.17
N ASP A 30 42.26 3.21 17.18
CA ASP A 30 43.69 3.37 17.38
C ASP A 30 44.13 2.67 18.68
N ALA A 31 45.16 1.85 18.55
CA ALA A 31 45.82 1.19 19.66
C ALA A 31 46.57 2.23 20.51
N SER A 32 46.09 2.52 21.72
CA SER A 32 46.87 2.98 22.90
C SER A 32 45.98 3.29 24.12
N GLY A 33 46.00 2.43 25.16
CA GLY A 33 45.38 2.70 26.47
C GLY A 33 45.51 1.51 27.43
N PRO A 34 45.70 1.72 28.76
CA PRO A 34 46.32 0.74 29.66
C PRO A 34 45.41 -0.42 30.05
N ALA A 35 46.03 -1.59 30.25
CA ALA A 35 45.42 -2.88 30.53
C ALA A 35 44.56 -2.88 31.81
N ALA A 36 43.25 -3.05 31.65
CA ALA A 36 42.36 -3.51 32.70
C ALA A 36 42.49 -5.04 32.82
N ALA A 37 42.71 -5.51 34.05
CA ALA A 37 42.92 -6.92 34.37
C ALA A 37 41.73 -7.81 33.93
N SER A 38 42.02 -8.84 33.13
CA SER A 38 41.04 -9.83 32.69
C SER A 38 40.65 -10.79 33.83
N PRO A 39 39.36 -11.18 33.94
CA PRO A 39 38.87 -12.16 34.91
C PRO A 39 39.35 -13.60 34.59
N PRO A 40 39.41 -14.51 35.59
CA PRO A 40 40.03 -15.82 35.45
C PRO A 40 39.13 -16.76 34.64
N GLY A 41 39.64 -17.21 33.49
CA GLY A 41 38.95 -18.15 32.60
C GLY A 41 38.94 -17.75 31.12
N GLN A 42 39.47 -16.57 30.78
CA GLN A 42 39.68 -16.16 29.40
C GLN A 42 40.89 -16.93 28.84
N PRO A 43 40.76 -17.75 27.76
CA PRO A 43 41.92 -18.31 27.10
C PRO A 43 42.79 -17.15 26.61
N ASP A 44 44.10 -17.26 26.82
CA ASP A 44 45.09 -16.24 26.50
C ASP A 44 44.75 -15.57 25.16
N SER A 45 44.53 -14.25 25.20
CA SER A 45 44.26 -13.41 24.04
C SER A 45 45.55 -13.18 23.22
N GLY A 46 46.23 -14.26 22.88
CA GLY A 46 47.31 -14.31 21.89
C GLY A 46 46.75 -14.60 20.50
N PRO A 47 47.53 -14.33 19.44
CA PRO A 47 47.16 -14.76 18.09
C PRO A 47 47.03 -16.28 18.07
N ILE A 48 45.84 -16.76 17.70
CA ILE A 48 45.54 -18.19 17.58
C ILE A 48 46.45 -18.77 16.49
N ASP A 49 47.40 -19.62 16.87
CA ASP A 49 48.31 -20.27 15.93
C ASP A 49 47.57 -21.41 15.20
N VAL A 50 47.96 -21.65 13.95
CA VAL A 50 47.37 -22.71 13.09
C VAL A 50 47.52 -24.08 13.73
N ARG A 51 48.57 -24.27 14.54
CA ARG A 51 48.82 -25.49 15.31
C ARG A 51 47.81 -25.72 16.43
N ASP A 52 47.29 -24.66 17.03
CA ASP A 52 46.26 -24.76 18.06
C ASP A 52 44.89 -25.08 17.45
N LEU A 53 44.59 -24.51 16.29
CA LEU A 53 43.43 -24.88 15.49
C LEU A 53 43.47 -26.35 15.04
N ALA A 54 44.65 -26.85 14.64
CA ALA A 54 44.84 -28.24 14.27
C ALA A 54 44.65 -29.20 15.45
N ARG A 55 45.13 -28.83 16.66
CA ARG A 55 44.88 -29.62 17.88
C ARG A 55 43.41 -29.62 18.28
N LEU A 56 42.75 -28.47 18.21
CA LEU A 56 41.33 -28.38 18.52
C LEU A 56 40.47 -29.17 17.52
N ALA A 57 40.82 -29.15 16.23
CA ALA A 57 40.16 -29.97 15.20
C ALA A 57 40.36 -31.49 15.43
N ALA A 58 41.53 -31.90 15.93
CA ALA A 58 41.82 -33.31 16.23
C ALA A 58 40.97 -33.88 17.37
N THR A 59 40.39 -33.03 18.23
CA THR A 59 39.46 -33.47 19.29
C THR A 59 38.06 -33.83 18.77
N GLY A 60 37.79 -33.62 17.47
CA GLY A 60 36.56 -34.05 16.80
C GLY A 60 35.29 -33.28 17.22
N GLN A 61 35.43 -32.20 18.00
CA GLN A 61 34.32 -31.38 18.45
C GLN A 61 34.16 -30.14 17.54
N PRO A 62 32.95 -29.84 17.03
CA PRO A 62 32.73 -28.67 16.19
C PRO A 62 32.84 -27.36 17.00
N LEU A 63 33.97 -26.66 16.84
CA LEU A 63 34.32 -25.43 17.60
C LEU A 63 33.43 -24.21 17.32
N LEU A 64 32.61 -24.27 16.28
CA LEU A 64 31.74 -23.15 15.83
C LEU A 64 30.25 -23.47 15.92
N SER A 65 29.88 -24.59 16.54
CA SER A 65 28.47 -24.84 16.83
C SER A 65 28.17 -24.25 18.21
N PRO A 66 27.46 -23.11 18.33
CA PRO A 66 26.75 -22.86 19.57
C PRO A 66 25.90 -24.10 19.78
N ARG A 67 26.00 -24.71 20.97
CA ARG A 67 25.14 -25.81 21.39
C ARG A 67 23.70 -25.34 21.21
N ARG A 68 23.14 -25.59 20.03
CA ARG A 68 21.77 -25.24 19.71
C ARG A 68 20.98 -26.35 20.36
N GLU A 69 20.51 -26.07 21.58
CA GLU A 69 19.37 -26.78 22.16
C GLU A 69 18.40 -27.09 21.01
N PRO A 70 18.05 -28.35 20.76
CA PRO A 70 17.11 -28.69 19.72
C PRO A 70 15.76 -28.09 20.12
N THR A 71 15.53 -26.84 19.76
CA THR A 71 14.26 -26.16 19.96
C THR A 71 13.33 -26.67 18.86
N ALA A 72 12.99 -27.95 18.96
CA ALA A 72 12.01 -28.60 18.11
C ALA A 72 10.68 -27.85 18.33
N GLY A 73 10.39 -26.92 17.42
CA GLY A 73 9.19 -26.07 17.44
C GLY A 73 9.45 -24.57 17.33
N ARG A 74 10.66 -24.06 17.62
CA ARG A 74 10.97 -22.61 17.58
C ARG A 74 11.63 -22.14 16.27
N THR A 75 12.01 -23.08 15.41
CA THR A 75 12.66 -22.85 14.11
C THR A 75 11.71 -23.13 12.93
N ASP A 76 10.40 -23.10 13.16
CA ASP A 76 9.44 -23.09 12.06
C ASP A 76 9.31 -21.65 11.55
N VAL A 77 9.61 -21.44 10.27
CA VAL A 77 9.47 -20.13 9.61
C VAL A 77 8.03 -19.61 9.76
N HIS A 78 7.04 -20.51 9.73
CA HIS A 78 5.65 -20.15 9.95
C HIS A 78 5.37 -19.74 11.40
N GLY A 79 6.13 -20.25 12.38
CA GLY A 79 6.07 -19.80 13.76
C GLY A 79 6.60 -18.37 13.90
N VAL A 80 7.78 -18.10 13.34
CA VAL A 80 8.39 -16.76 13.37
C VAL A 80 7.52 -15.73 12.63
N LEU A 81 6.95 -16.09 11.48
CA LEU A 81 6.04 -15.23 10.73
C LEU A 81 4.77 -14.91 11.50
N ARG A 82 4.16 -15.91 12.16
CA ARG A 82 2.96 -15.70 12.99
C ARG A 82 3.23 -14.77 14.16
N GLU A 83 4.39 -14.90 14.80
CA GLU A 83 4.76 -14.05 15.92
C GLU A 83 5.04 -12.61 15.48
N ASN A 84 5.70 -12.41 14.33
CA ASN A 84 5.90 -11.08 13.75
C ASN A 84 4.57 -10.46 13.30
N LEU A 85 3.65 -11.24 12.74
CA LEU A 85 2.30 -10.79 12.37
C LEU A 85 1.54 -10.34 13.62
N ALA A 86 1.58 -11.13 14.70
CA ALA A 86 0.95 -10.77 15.97
C ALA A 86 1.51 -9.45 16.55
N ARG A 87 2.83 -9.24 16.50
CA ARG A 87 3.44 -7.96 16.92
C ARG A 87 3.06 -6.80 16.00
N ALA A 88 2.99 -7.02 14.69
CA ALA A 88 2.59 -6.00 13.72
C ALA A 88 1.11 -5.59 13.90
N ASN A 89 0.23 -6.54 14.18
CA ASN A 89 -1.18 -6.27 14.52
C ASN A 89 -1.30 -5.53 15.85
N ALA A 90 -0.56 -5.94 16.89
CA ALA A 90 -0.57 -5.27 18.19
C ALA A 90 -0.04 -3.82 18.10
N ALA A 91 0.86 -3.55 17.17
CA ALA A 91 1.35 -2.21 16.86
C ALA A 91 0.41 -1.40 15.95
N GLY A 92 -0.73 -1.96 15.52
CA GLY A 92 -1.67 -1.32 14.59
C GLY A 92 -1.09 -1.11 13.19
N LEU A 93 0.03 -1.77 12.85
CA LEU A 93 0.73 -1.57 11.57
C LEU A 93 -0.08 -2.09 10.38
N ASN A 94 -1.00 -3.02 10.64
CA ASN A 94 -1.92 -3.60 9.67
C ASN A 94 -3.32 -2.96 9.71
N ASP A 95 -3.56 -1.97 10.58
CA ASP A 95 -4.80 -1.21 10.57
C ASP A 95 -4.76 -0.21 9.43
N VAL A 96 -5.12 -0.70 8.24
CA VAL A 96 -5.30 0.15 7.06
C VAL A 96 -6.61 0.91 7.25
N VAL A 97 -6.52 2.18 7.63
CA VAL A 97 -7.65 3.11 7.57
C VAL A 97 -8.01 3.28 6.10
N LEU A 98 -8.99 2.51 5.63
CA LEU A 98 -9.57 2.70 4.32
C LEU A 98 -10.23 4.08 4.31
N PRO A 99 -9.84 5.00 3.41
CA PRO A 99 -10.56 6.26 3.28
C PRO A 99 -12.04 5.95 2.98
N PRO A 100 -12.98 6.68 3.62
CA PRO A 100 -14.40 6.44 3.40
C PRO A 100 -14.71 6.56 1.91
N PRO A 101 -15.55 5.66 1.35
CA PRO A 101 -15.89 5.71 -0.05
C PRO A 101 -16.55 7.07 -0.37
N PRO A 102 -16.17 7.75 -1.45
CA PRO A 102 -16.75 9.04 -1.80
C PRO A 102 -18.26 8.88 -2.00
N SER A 103 -19.04 9.82 -1.46
CA SER A 103 -20.49 9.81 -1.63
C SER A 103 -20.84 9.91 -3.13
N SER A 104 -21.37 8.84 -3.70
CA SER A 104 -21.67 8.79 -5.13
C SER A 104 -22.80 9.75 -5.50
N ARG A 105 -22.48 10.87 -6.16
CA ARG A 105 -23.46 11.82 -6.72
C ARG A 105 -24.19 11.29 -7.96
N ARG A 106 -23.74 10.15 -8.50
CA ARG A 106 -24.24 9.50 -9.72
C ARG A 106 -25.75 9.31 -9.74
N LYS A 107 -26.33 8.88 -8.62
CA LYS A 107 -27.79 8.64 -8.53
C LYS A 107 -28.57 9.93 -8.69
N ARG A 108 -28.11 11.01 -8.07
CA ARG A 108 -28.80 12.31 -8.10
C ARG A 108 -28.74 12.91 -9.50
N ASP A 109 -27.56 12.90 -10.11
CA ASP A 109 -27.37 13.47 -11.43
C ASP A 109 -28.11 12.64 -12.50
N TYR A 110 -28.14 11.31 -12.37
CA TYR A 110 -28.96 10.44 -13.21
C TYR A 110 -30.44 10.81 -13.17
N TRP A 111 -31.01 10.97 -11.97
CA TRP A 111 -32.42 11.37 -11.84
C TRP A 111 -32.69 12.75 -12.44
N PHE A 112 -31.79 13.72 -12.23
CA PHE A 112 -31.93 15.04 -12.84
C PHE A 112 -31.91 14.98 -14.37
N LEU A 113 -30.95 14.28 -14.96
CA LEU A 113 -30.83 14.10 -16.41
C LEU A 113 -32.03 13.35 -17.00
N LEU A 114 -32.49 12.29 -16.32
CA LEU A 114 -33.62 11.49 -16.75
C LEU A 114 -34.91 12.33 -16.75
N CYS A 115 -35.18 13.04 -15.65
CA CYS A 115 -36.36 13.90 -15.54
C CYS A 115 -36.30 15.08 -16.51
N ALA A 116 -35.14 15.72 -16.68
CA ALA A 116 -34.99 16.84 -17.59
C ALA A 116 -35.17 16.43 -19.05
N GLY A 117 -34.56 15.33 -19.49
CA GLY A 117 -34.65 14.85 -20.87
C GLY A 117 -36.02 14.26 -21.21
N ASN A 118 -36.59 13.42 -20.34
CA ASN A 118 -37.94 12.89 -20.58
C ASN A 118 -39.01 13.97 -20.44
N GLY A 119 -38.83 14.91 -19.52
CA GLY A 119 -39.72 16.05 -19.34
C GLY A 119 -39.73 16.97 -20.57
N SER A 120 -38.58 17.23 -21.19
CA SER A 120 -38.50 18.03 -22.42
C SER A 120 -39.14 17.30 -23.60
N LEU A 121 -38.94 15.97 -23.73
CA LEU A 121 -39.59 15.17 -24.76
C LEU A 121 -41.11 15.14 -24.60
N ALA A 122 -41.60 14.91 -23.38
CA ALA A 122 -43.03 14.93 -23.09
C ALA A 122 -43.65 16.31 -23.31
N GLY A 123 -42.94 17.38 -22.92
CA GLY A 123 -43.34 18.76 -23.19
C GLY A 123 -43.42 19.06 -24.68
N LEU A 124 -42.47 18.56 -25.48
CA LEU A 124 -42.49 18.67 -26.93
C LEU A 124 -43.72 17.97 -27.54
N VAL A 125 -44.00 16.73 -27.13
CA VAL A 125 -45.20 15.98 -27.58
C VAL A 125 -46.47 16.73 -27.22
N PHE A 126 -46.54 17.32 -26.02
CA PHE A 126 -47.68 18.12 -25.60
C PHE A 126 -47.86 19.39 -26.44
N LEU A 127 -46.77 20.10 -26.74
CA LEU A 127 -46.76 21.32 -27.56
C LEU A 127 -47.15 21.05 -29.02
N LEU A 128 -46.71 19.93 -29.61
CA LEU A 128 -47.06 19.54 -30.98
C LEU A 128 -48.47 18.91 -31.09
N GLY A 129 -49.14 18.70 -29.96
CA GLY A 129 -50.46 18.09 -29.88
C GLY A 129 -50.42 16.56 -29.75
N LEU A 130 -51.46 16.01 -29.10
CA LEU A 130 -51.63 14.59 -28.79
C LEU A 130 -52.12 13.80 -30.02
N ASN A 131 -51.37 13.90 -31.13
CA ASN A 131 -51.59 13.08 -32.31
C ASN A 131 -50.99 11.67 -32.09
N PRO A 132 -51.61 10.60 -32.60
CA PRO A 132 -51.09 9.25 -32.42
C PRO A 132 -49.66 9.11 -32.94
N MET A 133 -49.32 9.78 -34.05
CA MET A 133 -47.96 9.82 -34.57
C MET A 133 -46.97 10.48 -33.61
N THR A 134 -47.29 11.67 -33.09
CA THR A 134 -46.39 12.38 -32.15
C THR A 134 -46.22 11.63 -30.85
N VAL A 135 -47.28 10.96 -30.37
CA VAL A 135 -47.23 10.09 -29.20
C VAL A 135 -46.32 8.89 -29.45
N ILE A 136 -46.45 8.19 -30.58
CA ILE A 136 -45.59 7.04 -30.92
C ILE A 136 -44.12 7.45 -31.01
N PHE A 137 -43.81 8.52 -31.73
CA PHE A 137 -42.44 9.03 -31.83
C PHE A 137 -41.90 9.53 -30.50
N GLY A 138 -42.74 10.16 -29.67
CA GLY A 138 -42.39 10.57 -28.33
C GLY A 138 -42.05 9.39 -27.41
N LEU A 139 -42.85 8.32 -27.47
CA LEU A 139 -42.65 7.12 -26.67
C LEU A 139 -41.38 6.37 -27.11
N ALA A 140 -41.15 6.25 -28.42
CA ALA A 140 -39.93 5.67 -28.97
C ALA A 140 -38.69 6.47 -28.56
N GLY A 141 -38.77 7.81 -28.66
CA GLY A 141 -37.69 8.70 -28.22
C GLY A 141 -37.42 8.59 -26.72
N LEU A 142 -38.47 8.45 -25.90
CA LEU A 142 -38.35 8.25 -24.46
C LEU A 142 -37.63 6.94 -24.10
N VAL A 143 -37.94 5.85 -24.81
CA VAL A 143 -37.25 4.56 -24.65
C VAL A 143 -35.79 4.68 -25.06
N VAL A 144 -35.51 5.20 -26.26
CA VAL A 144 -34.13 5.35 -26.77
C VAL A 144 -33.30 6.26 -25.86
N PHE A 145 -33.86 7.38 -25.43
CA PHE A 145 -33.20 8.30 -24.49
C PHE A 145 -32.90 7.62 -23.16
N THR A 146 -33.87 6.91 -22.57
CA THR A 146 -33.70 6.25 -21.28
C THR A 146 -32.64 5.14 -21.35
N VAL A 147 -32.66 4.32 -22.42
CA VAL A 147 -31.65 3.28 -22.63
C VAL A 147 -30.27 3.89 -22.89
N GLY A 148 -30.18 4.92 -23.73
CA GLY A 148 -28.92 5.61 -24.02
C GLY A 148 -28.31 6.31 -22.80
N LEU A 149 -29.13 7.01 -22.02
CA LEU A 149 -28.71 7.64 -20.77
C LEU A 149 -28.23 6.60 -19.76
N THR A 150 -28.97 5.49 -19.63
CA THR A 150 -28.58 4.38 -18.74
C THR A 150 -27.27 3.77 -19.21
N TRP A 151 -27.09 3.56 -20.52
CA TRP A 151 -25.85 3.06 -21.09
C TRP A 151 -24.66 3.97 -20.79
N ILE A 152 -24.78 5.27 -21.10
CA ILE A 152 -23.71 6.25 -20.87
C ILE A 152 -23.37 6.33 -19.39
N MET A 153 -24.39 6.42 -18.53
CA MET A 153 -24.17 6.59 -17.09
C MET A 153 -23.53 5.35 -16.47
N TRP A 154 -23.85 4.14 -16.95
CA TRP A 154 -23.40 2.88 -16.34
C TRP A 154 -22.17 2.24 -16.99
N PHE A 155 -21.99 2.39 -18.30
CA PHE A 155 -20.92 1.73 -19.06
C PHE A 155 -19.86 2.71 -19.59
N VAL A 156 -20.23 3.95 -19.91
CA VAL A 156 -19.25 4.94 -20.45
C VAL A 156 -18.61 5.73 -19.32
N MET A 157 -19.41 6.13 -18.32
CA MET A 157 -18.94 6.88 -17.18
C MET A 157 -18.36 5.91 -16.13
N ASP A 158 -17.15 5.44 -16.39
CA ASP A 158 -16.40 4.58 -15.48
C ASP A 158 -15.85 5.42 -14.32
N HIS A 159 -16.04 4.90 -13.10
CA HIS A 159 -15.62 5.43 -11.78
C HIS A 159 -15.06 6.87 -11.76
N TYR A 160 -15.94 7.86 -11.56
CA TYR A 160 -15.57 9.19 -11.05
C TYR A 160 -15.12 9.13 -9.59
#